data_AF-A0A317H7R2-F1
#
_entry.id   AF-A0A317H7R2-F1
#
_cell.length_a   1.000
_cell.length_b   1.000
_cell.length_c   1.000
_cell.angle_alpha   90.00
_cell.angle_beta   90.00
_cell.angle_gamma   90.00
#
_symmetry.space_group_name_H-M   'P 1'
#
loop_
_entity.id
_entity.type
_entity.pdbx_description
1 polymer ?
#
loop_
_entity_poly.entity_id
_entity_poly.type
_entity_poly.pdbx_seq_one_letter_code
_entity_poly.pdbx_strand_id
1 'polypeptide(L)'
;MTRSVRKYLSNKRWNERNPDRNWAKLHRKEATVRLAGWKIRNPEKYKQHMLNTKIARQNKLKQLKEDFGGKCKVCGYMKCMSALEFHHLDPKTKLFTISGGKAPWAEIVEEAKKCVLLCSNCHREVEEGLISL
;
A
#
# COMPACT_ATOMS: atom_id res chain seq x y z
N MET A 1 -5.90 -34.28 -2.75
CA MET A 1 -6.19 -32.95 -3.33
C MET A 1 -5.04 -32.01 -3.04
N THR A 2 -4.56 -31.25 -4.03
CA THR A 2 -3.44 -30.30 -3.84
C THR A 2 -3.84 -29.15 -2.91
N ARG A 3 -2.86 -28.53 -2.24
CA ARG A 3 -3.06 -27.40 -1.33
C ARG A 3 -3.80 -26.23 -2.01
N SER A 4 -3.57 -26.07 -3.32
CA SER A 4 -4.26 -25.10 -4.18
C SER A 4 -5.77 -25.40 -4.32
N VAL A 5 -6.12 -26.66 -4.61
CA VAL A 5 -7.52 -27.10 -4.75
C VAL A 5 -8.30 -26.96 -3.43
N ARG A 6 -7.67 -27.27 -2.29
CA ARG A 6 -8.29 -27.11 -0.96
C ARG A 6 -8.62 -25.65 -0.63
N LYS A 7 -7.71 -24.73 -0.96
CA LYS A 7 -7.89 -23.28 -0.78
C LYS A 7 -8.98 -22.73 -1.69
N TYR A 8 -9.04 -23.19 -2.94
CA TYR A 8 -10.11 -22.83 -3.87
C TYR A 8 -11.48 -23.28 -3.38
N LEU A 9 -11.64 -24.55 -2.99
CA LEU A 9 -12.91 -25.10 -2.49
C LEU A 9 -13.37 -24.44 -1.18
N SER A 10 -12.42 -24.13 -0.27
CA SER A 10 -12.71 -23.38 0.96
C SER A 10 -13.19 -21.96 0.66
N ASN A 11 -12.55 -21.27 -0.29
CA ASN A 11 -12.98 -19.94 -0.73
C ASN A 11 -14.34 -20.00 -1.44
N LYS A 12 -14.59 -21.04 -2.25
CA LYS A 12 -15.87 -21.25 -2.94
C LYS A 12 -17.02 -21.41 -1.96
N ARG A 13 -16.90 -22.30 -0.97
CA ARG A 13 -17.90 -22.48 0.11
C ARG A 13 -18.09 -21.22 0.95
N TRP A 14 -17.02 -20.48 1.23
CA TRP A 14 -17.10 -19.22 1.97
C TRP A 14 -17.85 -18.13 1.18
N ASN A 15 -17.62 -18.06 -0.13
CA ASN A 15 -18.30 -17.12 -1.04
C ASN A 15 -19.77 -17.51 -1.29
N GLU A 16 -20.10 -18.80 -1.35
CA GLU A 16 -21.48 -19.29 -1.44
C GLU A 16 -22.29 -18.92 -0.17
N ARG A 17 -21.64 -18.96 1.01
CA ARG A 17 -22.23 -18.55 2.29
C ARG A 17 -22.23 -17.04 2.54
N ASN A 18 -21.46 -16.27 1.74
CA ASN A 18 -21.37 -14.81 1.82
C ASN A 18 -21.57 -14.21 0.41
N PRO A 19 -22.78 -14.31 -0.17
CA PRO A 19 -23.07 -13.86 -1.53
C PRO A 19 -22.80 -12.36 -1.76
N ASP A 20 -22.80 -11.57 -0.68
CA ASP A 20 -22.46 -10.15 -0.63
C ASP A 20 -21.12 -9.78 -1.30
N ARG A 21 -20.12 -10.67 -1.32
CA ARG A 21 -18.80 -10.36 -1.94
C ARG A 21 -18.85 -10.30 -3.47
N ASN A 22 -19.70 -11.09 -4.12
CA ASN A 22 -19.92 -11.01 -5.58
C ASN A 22 -21.07 -10.08 -5.92
N TRP A 23 -22.10 -9.99 -5.07
CA TRP A 23 -23.20 -9.04 -5.22
C TRP A 23 -22.70 -7.60 -5.37
N ALA A 24 -21.79 -7.16 -4.51
CA ALA A 24 -21.25 -5.80 -4.57
C ALA A 24 -20.47 -5.48 -5.85
N LYS A 25 -19.89 -6.49 -6.51
CA LYS A 25 -19.22 -6.31 -7.82
C LYS A 25 -20.24 -6.14 -8.94
N LEU A 26 -21.32 -6.92 -8.90
CA LEU A 26 -22.41 -6.91 -9.88
C LEU A 26 -23.34 -5.70 -9.70
N HIS A 27 -23.51 -5.22 -8.46
CA HIS A 27 -24.47 -4.19 -8.04
C HIS A 27 -23.72 -3.00 -7.43
N ARG A 28 -22.82 -2.42 -8.23
CA ARG A 28 -21.85 -1.42 -7.73
C ARG A 28 -22.55 -0.17 -7.18
N LYS A 29 -23.64 0.26 -7.81
CA LYS A 29 -24.39 1.47 -7.41
C LYS A 29 -25.09 1.23 -6.07
N GLU A 30 -25.79 0.11 -5.94
CA GLU A 30 -26.51 -0.32 -4.75
C GLU A 30 -25.56 -0.58 -3.57
N ALA A 31 -24.41 -1.21 -3.83
CA ALA A 31 -23.36 -1.40 -2.83
C ALA A 31 -22.80 -0.07 -2.32
N THR A 32 -22.66 0.93 -3.21
CA THR A 32 -22.20 2.28 -2.85
C THR A 32 -23.22 2.96 -1.94
N VAL A 33 -24.50 2.91 -2.30
CA VAL A 33 -25.60 3.47 -1.49
C VAL A 33 -25.68 2.76 -0.13
N ARG A 34 -25.61 1.43 -0.11
CA ARG A 34 -25.62 0.62 1.12
C ARG A 34 -24.48 1.01 2.05
N LEU A 35 -23.27 1.15 1.50
CA LEU A 35 -22.09 1.56 2.26
C LEU A 35 -22.24 2.99 2.78
N ALA A 36 -22.76 3.93 1.97
CA ALA A 36 -23.02 5.29 2.42
C ALA A 36 -24.02 5.31 3.59
N GLY A 37 -25.12 4.58 3.49
CA GLY A 37 -26.09 4.44 4.60
C GLY A 37 -25.48 3.79 5.84
N TRP A 38 -24.61 2.78 5.68
CA TRP A 38 -23.92 2.16 6.81
C TRP A 38 -22.97 3.14 7.52
N LYS A 39 -22.22 3.95 6.76
CA LYS A 39 -21.30 4.98 7.30
C LYS A 39 -22.06 6.00 8.15
N ILE A 40 -23.19 6.50 7.64
CA ILE A 40 -24.04 7.48 8.35
C ILE A 40 -24.58 6.87 9.65
N ARG A 41 -25.03 5.60 9.62
CA ARG A 41 -25.54 4.91 10.82
C ARG A 41 -24.46 4.50 11.81
N ASN A 42 -23.19 4.44 11.41
CA ASN A 42 -22.08 3.92 12.23
C ASN A 42 -20.83 4.83 12.15
N PRO A 43 -20.93 6.12 12.52
CA PRO A 43 -19.85 7.09 12.34
C PRO A 43 -18.58 6.69 13.10
N GLU A 44 -18.71 6.25 14.36
CA GLU A 44 -17.56 5.86 15.17
C GLU A 44 -16.86 4.60 14.65
N LYS A 45 -17.63 3.57 14.26
CA LYS A 45 -17.04 2.35 13.66
C LYS A 45 -16.33 2.67 12.33
N TYR A 46 -16.90 3.56 11.53
CA TYR A 46 -16.26 4.01 10.29
C TYR A 46 -14.97 4.79 10.56
N LYS A 47 -14.99 5.73 11.52
CA LYS A 47 -13.81 6.47 11.96
C LYS A 47 -12.69 5.53 12.43
N GLN A 48 -13.02 4.53 13.26
CA GLN A 48 -12.09 3.51 13.72
C GLN A 48 -11.54 2.66 12.55
N HIS A 49 -12.40 2.24 11.62
CA HIS A 49 -11.96 1.52 10.43
C HIS A 49 -10.95 2.31 9.58
N MET A 50 -11.21 3.62 9.39
CA MET A 50 -10.30 4.51 8.65
C MET A 50 -8.96 4.68 9.37
N LEU A 51 -8.98 4.85 10.71
CA LEU A 51 -7.78 4.93 11.53
C LEU A 51 -6.94 3.65 11.42
N ASN A 52 -7.56 2.48 11.61
CA ASN A 52 -6.89 1.19 11.51
C ASN A 52 -6.31 0.95 10.11
N THR A 53 -7.02 1.37 9.07
CA THR A 53 -6.53 1.30 7.69
C THR A 53 -5.32 2.20 7.47
N LYS A 54 -5.32 3.43 8.03
CA LYS A 54 -4.18 4.34 7.97
C LYS A 54 -2.96 3.75 8.67
N ILE A 55 -3.12 3.25 9.90
CA ILE A 55 -2.05 2.63 10.69
C ILE A 55 -1.47 1.42 9.95
N ALA A 56 -2.32 0.52 9.43
CA ALA A 56 -1.87 -0.65 8.69
C ALA A 56 -1.05 -0.28 7.44
N ARG A 57 -1.43 0.78 6.72
CA ARG A 57 -0.67 1.28 5.56
C ARG A 57 0.68 1.87 5.97
N GLN A 58 0.71 2.66 7.05
CA GLN A 58 1.94 3.23 7.58
C GLN A 58 2.92 2.14 8.03
N ASN A 59 2.43 1.11 8.74
CA ASN A 59 3.26 -0.01 9.19
C ASN A 59 3.83 -0.81 8.00
N LYS A 60 3.03 -1.07 6.97
CA LYS A 60 3.52 -1.74 5.75
C LYS A 60 4.59 -0.92 5.04
N LEU A 61 4.38 0.38 4.88
CA LEU A 61 5.35 1.25 4.23
C LEU A 61 6.63 1.37 5.07
N LYS A 62 6.51 1.41 6.40
CA LYS A 62 7.66 1.38 7.32
C LYS A 62 8.47 0.09 7.12
N GLN A 63 7.82 -1.07 7.17
CA GLN A 63 8.48 -2.36 6.95
C GLN A 63 9.20 -2.39 5.59
N LEU A 64 8.54 -1.93 4.53
CA LEU A 64 9.17 -1.87 3.21
C LEU A 64 10.45 -1.03 3.21
N LYS A 65 10.44 0.13 3.88
CA LYS A 65 11.64 0.97 3.98
C LYS A 65 12.74 0.30 4.82
N GLU A 66 12.39 -0.45 5.86
CA GLU A 66 13.34 -1.23 6.67
C GLU A 66 13.99 -2.34 5.83
N ASP A 67 13.19 -3.07 5.05
CA ASP A 67 13.66 -4.13 4.14
C ASP A 67 14.63 -3.57 3.07
N PHE A 68 14.50 -2.28 2.73
CA PHE A 68 15.36 -1.54 1.80
C PHE A 68 16.50 -0.78 2.50
N GLY A 69 16.88 -1.22 3.71
CA GLY A 69 18.06 -0.77 4.44
C GLY A 69 17.78 0.28 5.53
N GLY A 70 16.55 0.81 5.61
CA GLY A 70 16.10 1.64 6.72
C GLY A 70 16.80 2.98 6.90
N LYS A 71 17.59 3.42 5.91
CA LYS A 71 18.39 4.65 5.98
C LYS A 71 18.53 5.31 4.61
N CYS A 72 18.82 6.61 4.62
CA CYS A 72 19.18 7.34 3.42
C CYS A 72 20.46 6.77 2.81
N LYS A 73 20.45 6.45 1.51
CA LYS A 73 21.60 5.95 0.76
C LYS A 73 22.74 6.98 0.66
N VAL A 74 22.40 8.26 0.64
CA VAL A 74 23.36 9.38 0.49
C VAL A 74 23.97 9.76 1.84
N CYS A 75 23.16 10.22 2.80
CA CYS A 75 23.67 10.80 4.06
C CYS A 75 23.55 9.86 5.28
N GLY A 76 23.00 8.66 5.12
CA GLY A 76 22.86 7.69 6.21
C GLY A 76 21.76 8.01 7.24
N TYR A 77 20.94 9.05 7.03
CA TYR A 77 19.85 9.39 7.94
C TYR A 77 18.91 8.19 8.19
N MET A 78 18.69 7.84 9.46
CA MET A 78 17.88 6.68 9.87
C MET A 78 16.99 6.95 11.09
N LYS A 79 16.85 8.22 11.51
CA LYS A 79 16.14 8.57 12.77
C LYS A 79 14.62 8.51 12.62
N CYS A 80 14.09 8.85 11.46
CA CYS A 80 12.64 8.88 11.20
C CYS A 80 12.31 8.18 9.87
N MET A 81 11.72 7.00 9.96
CA MET A 81 11.28 6.22 8.77
C MET A 81 10.26 6.97 7.91
N SER A 82 9.48 7.87 8.49
CA SER A 82 8.52 8.69 7.74
C SER A 82 9.21 9.74 6.87
N ALA A 83 10.42 10.18 7.23
CA ALA A 83 11.21 11.14 6.46
C ALA A 83 12.07 10.49 5.35
N LEU A 84 12.00 9.16 5.21
CA LEU A 84 12.63 8.44 4.11
C LEU A 84 11.64 8.26 2.95
N GLU A 85 12.11 8.37 1.71
CA GLU A 85 11.32 8.37 0.49
C GLU A 85 11.98 7.50 -0.57
N PHE A 86 11.17 6.84 -1.40
CA PHE A 86 11.67 6.03 -2.50
C PHE A 86 11.88 6.89 -3.74
N HIS A 87 13.14 7.17 -4.04
CA HIS A 87 13.56 7.84 -5.25
C HIS A 87 13.72 6.84 -6.39
N HIS A 88 13.04 7.04 -7.52
CA HIS A 88 13.20 6.15 -8.68
C HIS A 88 14.48 6.52 -9.42
N LEU A 89 15.35 5.55 -9.70
CA LEU A 89 16.61 5.80 -10.42
C LEU A 89 16.36 6.19 -11.88
N ASP A 90 15.39 5.54 -12.53
CA ASP A 90 14.93 5.92 -13.87
C ASP A 90 13.43 6.27 -13.84
N PRO A 91 13.06 7.56 -13.94
CA PRO A 91 11.68 8.01 -14.00
C PRO A 91 10.86 7.37 -15.14
N LYS A 92 11.50 6.91 -16.23
CA LYS A 92 10.82 6.26 -17.37
C LYS A 92 10.33 4.86 -17.04
N THR A 93 10.93 4.19 -16.05
CA THR A 93 10.57 2.83 -15.63
C THR A 93 9.51 2.79 -14.53
N LYS A 94 9.14 3.97 -14.01
CA LYS A 94 8.15 4.16 -12.96
C LYS A 94 6.75 3.81 -13.46
N LEU A 95 6.09 2.90 -12.75
CA LEU A 95 4.68 2.58 -12.93
C LEU A 95 3.80 3.39 -11.98
N PHE A 96 4.24 3.59 -10.74
CA PHE A 96 3.48 4.34 -9.74
C PHE A 96 4.33 4.84 -8.58
N THR A 97 3.84 5.83 -7.84
CA THR A 97 4.50 6.32 -6.63
C THR A 97 4.26 5.37 -5.45
N ILE A 98 5.34 4.95 -4.79
CA ILE A 98 5.32 4.08 -3.61
C ILE A 98 4.83 4.87 -2.39
N SER A 99 3.51 4.87 -2.18
CA SER A 99 2.86 5.67 -1.13
C SER A 99 1.99 4.84 -0.16
N GLY A 100 2.32 3.56 0.04
CA GLY A 100 1.65 2.70 1.01
C GLY A 100 0.21 2.28 0.63
N GLY A 101 -0.23 2.49 -0.62
CA GLY A 101 -1.55 2.02 -1.06
C GLY A 101 -1.84 2.09 -2.57
N LYS A 102 -2.96 1.42 -2.91
CA LYS A 102 -3.61 1.21 -4.23
C LYS A 102 -3.09 0.05 -5.09
N ALA A 103 -1.81 -0.29 -5.04
CA ALA A 103 -1.26 -1.44 -5.76
C ALA A 103 -1.22 -2.72 -4.89
N PRO A 104 -1.28 -3.92 -5.50
CA PRO A 104 -0.96 -5.18 -4.83
C PRO A 104 0.42 -5.16 -4.19
N TRP A 105 0.58 -5.84 -3.04
CA TRP A 105 1.84 -5.82 -2.29
C TRP A 105 3.05 -6.31 -3.11
N ALA A 106 2.85 -7.35 -3.93
CA ALA A 106 3.91 -7.87 -4.80
C ALA A 106 4.39 -6.79 -5.80
N GLU A 107 3.46 -6.07 -6.43
CA GLU A 107 3.80 -4.99 -7.36
C GLU A 107 4.51 -3.83 -6.64
N ILE A 108 4.09 -3.50 -5.41
CA ILE A 108 4.76 -2.47 -4.60
C ILE A 108 6.23 -2.85 -4.35
N VAL A 109 6.51 -4.12 -4.03
CA VAL A 109 7.86 -4.60 -3.80
C VAL A 109 8.69 -4.58 -5.08
N GLU A 110 8.13 -5.01 -6.21
CA GLU A 110 8.83 -4.94 -7.51
C GLU A 110 9.13 -3.50 -7.93
N GLU A 111 8.20 -2.58 -7.69
CA GLU A 111 8.45 -1.16 -7.95
C GLU A 111 9.53 -0.61 -7.03
N ALA A 112 9.53 -0.97 -5.74
CA ALA A 112 10.54 -0.54 -4.77
C ALA A 112 11.96 -0.95 -5.16
N LYS A 113 12.13 -2.09 -5.83
CA LYS A 113 13.43 -2.56 -6.34
C LYS A 113 14.06 -1.62 -7.38
N LYS A 114 13.27 -0.79 -8.05
CA LYS A 114 13.74 0.22 -9.01
C LYS A 114 14.16 1.52 -8.34
N CYS A 115 13.99 1.61 -7.02
CA CYS A 115 14.19 2.81 -6.25
C CYS A 115 15.39 2.69 -5.30
N VAL A 116 15.88 3.85 -4.86
CA VAL A 116 16.76 3.98 -3.71
C VAL A 116 16.04 4.73 -2.59
N LEU A 117 16.40 4.42 -1.35
CA LEU A 117 15.83 5.06 -0.18
C LEU A 117 16.63 6.31 0.19
N LEU A 118 16.01 7.48 0.18
CA LEU A 118 16.65 8.77 0.50
C LEU A 118 15.88 9.48 1.62
N CYS A 119 16.51 10.33 2.42
CA CYS A 119 15.76 11.25 3.25
C CYS A 119 15.16 12.38 2.40
N SER A 120 14.11 13.04 2.88
CA SER A 120 13.43 14.09 2.14
C SER A 120 14.37 15.18 1.61
N ASN A 121 15.42 15.55 2.36
CA ASN A 121 16.40 16.54 1.89
C ASN A 121 17.23 16.02 0.70
N CYS A 122 17.91 14.88 0.87
CA CYS A 122 18.70 14.30 -0.22
C CYS A 122 17.84 13.91 -1.42
N HIS A 123 16.58 13.51 -1.21
CA HIS A 123 15.64 13.26 -2.30
C HIS A 123 15.43 14.51 -3.15
N ARG A 124 15.20 15.68 -2.53
CA ARG A 124 15.07 16.95 -3.24
C ARG A 124 16.37 17.39 -3.90
N GLU A 125 17.50 17.23 -3.22
CA GLU A 125 18.82 17.57 -3.79
C GLU A 125 19.13 16.75 -5.04
N VAL A 126 18.75 15.47 -5.07
CA VAL A 126 18.87 14.63 -6.27
C VAL A 126 17.92 15.10 -7.37
N GLU A 127 16.65 15.39 -7.05
CA GLU A 127 15.68 15.90 -8.03
C GLU A 127 16.13 17.22 -8.69
N GLU A 128 16.79 18.09 -7.93
CA GLU A 128 17.35 19.37 -8.40
C GLU A 128 18.75 19.22 -9.05
N GLY A 129 19.29 18.00 -9.11
CA GLY A 129 20.60 17.73 -9.72
C GLY A 129 21.81 18.20 -8.89
N LEU A 130 21.63 18.52 -7.61
CA LEU A 130 22.71 18.87 -6.68
C LEU A 130 23.52 17.64 -6.23
N ILE A 131 22.88 16.46 -6.25
CA ILE A 131 23.49 15.17 -5.90
C ILE A 131 23.27 14.20 -7.05
N SER A 132 24.33 13.52 -7.49
CA SER A 132 24.26 12.43 -8.45
C SER A 132 24.16 11.07 -7.75
N LEU A 133 23.38 10.15 -8.32
CA LEU A 133 23.15 8.79 -7.81
C LEU A 133 23.64 7.72 -8.78
#